data_AF-A0A6H0WGK1-F1
#
_entry.id   AF-A0A6H0WGK1-F1
#
_cell.length_a   1.000
_cell.length_b   1.000
_cell.length_c   1.000
_cell.angle_alpha   90.00
_cell.angle_beta   90.00
_cell.angle_gamma   90.00
#
_symmetry.space_group_name_H-M   'P 1'
#
loop_
_entity.id
_entity.type
_entity.pdbx_description
1 polymer ?
#
loop_
_entity_poly.entity_id
_entity_poly.type
_entity_poly.pdbx_seq_one_letter_code
_entity_poly.pdbx_strand_id
1 'polypeptide(L)' 'MDSKIEEMRTTLIETAQKYGMNSEETIQCSQALDSLLNSRIKEEMIFGGYAENSCM' A
#
# COMPACT_ATOMS: atom_id res chain seq x y z
N MET A 1 -2.15 14.23 -5.71
CA MET A 1 -1.37 12.98 -5.74
C MET A 1 -0.55 12.95 -4.47
N ASP A 2 -0.77 11.96 -3.62
CA ASP A 2 -0.09 11.82 -2.34
C ASP A 2 1.38 11.43 -2.60
N SER A 3 2.29 12.41 -2.58
CA SER A 3 3.71 12.20 -2.91
C SER A 3 4.36 11.08 -2.08
N LYS A 4 3.83 10.82 -0.88
CA LYS A 4 4.33 9.79 0.04
C LYS A 4 3.95 8.36 -0.37
N ILE A 5 2.79 8.17 -0.99
CA ILE A 5 2.36 6.85 -1.51
C ILE A 5 3.24 6.49 -2.70
N GLU A 6 3.49 7.43 -3.62
CA GLU A 6 4.31 7.19 -4.80
C GLU A 6 5.78 6.96 -4.45
N GLU A 7 6.30 7.68 -3.46
CA GLU A 7 7.65 7.46 -2.92
C GLU A 7 7.79 6.05 -2.34
N MET A 8 6.91 5.65 -1.42
CA MET A 8 6.95 4.31 -0.83
C MET A 8 6.72 3.20 -1.86
N ARG A 9 5.91 3.44 -2.88
CA ARG A 9 5.71 2.50 -3.99
C ARG A 9 7.00 2.32 -4.80
N THR A 10 7.72 3.40 -5.06
CA THR A 10 9.02 3.35 -5.73
C THR A 10 10.04 2.61 -4.87
N THR A 11 10.13 2.93 -3.59
CA THR A 11 11.01 2.24 -2.63
C THR A 11 10.70 0.75 -2.53
N LEU A 12 9.43 0.35 -2.54
CA LEU A 12 9.04 -1.06 -2.54
C LEU A 12 9.55 -1.80 -3.79
N ILE A 13 9.41 -1.19 -4.96
CA ILE A 13 9.88 -1.75 -6.23
C ILE A 13 11.40 -1.89 -6.22
N GLU A 14 12.12 -0.85 -5.80
CA GLU A 14 13.58 -0.89 -5.69
C GLU A 14 14.05 -1.95 -4.69
N THR A 15 13.37 -2.07 -3.55
CA THR A 15 13.69 -3.07 -2.52
C THR A 15 13.39 -4.48 -3.03
N ALA A 16 12.27 -4.69 -3.72
CA ALA A 16 11.94 -5.98 -4.34
C ALA A 16 12.94 -6.37 -5.44
N GLN A 17 13.44 -5.40 -6.21
CA GLN A 17 14.48 -5.64 -7.21
C GLN A 17 15.84 -5.94 -6.57
N LYS A 18 16.16 -5.29 -5.45
CA LYS A 18 17.45 -5.42 -4.76
C LYS A 18 17.56 -6.68 -3.90
N TYR A 19 16.51 -7.00 -3.14
CA TYR A 19 16.51 -8.08 -2.15
C TYR A 19 15.63 -9.27 -2.56
N GLY A 20 14.76 -9.09 -3.56
CA GLY A 20 13.78 -10.09 -3.99
C GLY A 20 12.45 -9.94 -3.24
N MET A 21 11.35 -10.33 -3.89
CA MET A 21 9.98 -10.24 -3.33
C MET A 21 9.80 -10.98 -2.00
N ASN A 22 10.67 -11.94 -1.70
CA ASN A 22 10.60 -12.78 -0.51
C ASN A 22 11.54 -12.33 0.62
N SER A 23 12.27 -11.22 0.45
CA SER A 23 13.09 -10.66 1.52
C SER A 23 12.20 -10.02 2.58
N GLU A 24 12.60 -10.16 3.84
CA GLU A 24 11.93 -9.53 4.98
C GLU A 24 11.80 -8.01 4.78
N GLU A 25 12.82 -7.36 4.23
CA GLU A 25 12.82 -5.92 3.92
C GLU A 25 11.72 -5.54 2.92
N THR A 26 11.53 -6.36 1.88
CA THR A 26 10.48 -6.15 0.87
C THR A 26 9.09 -6.43 1.44
N ILE A 27 8.96 -7.46 2.27
CA ILE A 27 7.69 -7.81 2.93
C ILE A 27 7.28 -6.70 3.90
N GLN A 28 8.21 -6.19 4.72
CA GLN A 28 7.96 -5.08 5.63
C GLN A 28 7.59 -3.80 4.88
N CYS A 29 8.31 -3.47 3.80
CA CYS A 29 7.96 -2.34 2.93
C CYS A 29 6.55 -2.51 2.32
N SER A 30 6.19 -3.73 1.88
CA SER A 30 4.89 -4.02 1.29
C SER A 30 3.77 -3.81 2.30
N GLN A 31 3.95 -4.31 3.53
CA GLN A 31 2.97 -4.17 4.60
C GLN A 31 2.80 -2.72 5.05
N ALA A 32 3.88 -1.96 5.12
CA ALA A 32 3.84 -0.53 5.44
C ALA A 32 3.08 0.26 4.38
N LEU A 33 3.34 -0.02 3.09
CA LEU A 33 2.65 0.63 1.97
C LEU A 33 1.17 0.23 1.94
N ASP A 34 0.86 -1.04 2.14
CA ASP A 34 -0.52 -1.54 2.21
C ASP A 34 -1.31 -0.89 3.35
N SER A 35 -0.71 -0.74 4.53
CA SER A 35 -1.34 -0.04 5.65
C SER A 35 -1.61 1.43 5.36
N LEU A 36 -0.68 2.11 4.68
CA LEU A 36 -0.83 3.50 4.27
C LEU A 36 -1.96 3.65 3.22
N LEU A 37 -1.98 2.75 2.23
CA LEU A 37 -3.02 2.69 1.20
C LEU A 37 -4.38 2.39 1.84
N ASN A 38 -4.47 1.42 2.74
CA ASN A 38 -5.70 1.07 3.44
C ASN A 38 -6.20 2.22 4.32
N SER A 39 -5.30 2.98 4.98
CA SER A 39 -5.69 4.19 5.72
C SER A 39 -6.29 5.24 4.78
N ARG A 40 -5.65 5.50 3.64
CA ARG A 40 -6.16 6.45 2.64
C ARG A 40 -7.47 6.00 2.03
N ILE A 41 -7.58 4.75 1.61
CA ILE A 41 -8.82 4.18 1.08
C ILE A 41 -9.92 4.29 2.14
N LYS A 42 -9.62 4.01 3.41
CA LYS A 42 -10.58 4.17 4.50
C LYS A 42 -10.97 5.63 4.72
N GLU A 43 -10.02 6.57 4.70
CA GLU A 43 -10.29 8.00 4.79
C GLU A 43 -11.16 8.49 3.62
N GLU A 44 -10.87 8.03 2.40
CA GLU A 44 -11.67 8.32 1.20
C GLU A 44 -13.05 7.64 1.24
N MET A 45 -13.15 6.40 1.74
CA MET A 45 -14.42 5.69 1.96
C MET A 45 -15.28 6.33 3.07
N ILE A 46 -14.64 6.92 4.08
CA ILE A 46 -15.35 7.68 5.14
C ILE A 46 -15.93 8.97 4.55
N PHE A 47 -15.26 9.58 3.56
CA PHE A 47 -15.72 10.81 2.92
C PHE A 47 -16.65 10.58 1.70
N GLY A 48 -16.56 9.41 1.05
CA GLY A 48 -17.42 8.98 -0.06
C GLY A 48 -18.11 7.67 0.28
N GLY A 49 -19.37 7.74 0.73
CA GLY A 49 -20.12 6.56 1.16
C GLY A 49 -20.18 5.41 0.14
N TYR A 50 -19.95 4.19 0.65
CA TYR A 50 -20.30 2.85 0.15
C TYR A 50 -19.77 2.36 -1.21
N ALA A 51 -19.05 1.23 -1.18
CA ALA A 51 -19.44 -0.02 -1.87
C ALA A 51 -18.55 -1.20 -1.43
N GLU A 52 -18.77 -1.72 -0.22
CA GLU A 52 -18.33 -3.08 0.11
C GLU A 52 -19.20 -4.06 -0.69
N ASN A 53 -18.71 -4.53 -1.84
CA ASN A 53 -19.18 -5.80 -2.37
C ASN A 53 -18.43 -6.89 -1.60
N SER A 54 -19.04 -7.36 -0.51
CA SER A 54 -18.82 -8.73 -0.03
C SER A 54 -18.95 -9.67 -1.22
N CYS A 55 -17.85 -10.26 -1.67
CA CYS A 55 -17.93 -11.44 -2.51
C CYS A 55 -17.83 -12.66 -1.58
N MET A 56 -18.97 -13.34 -1.44
CA MET A 56 -19.14 -14.64 -0.78
C MET A 56 -18.22 -15.72 -1.36
#